data_AF-A0AAW3Z1U7-F1
#
_entry.id   AF-A0AAW3Z1U7-F1
#
_cell.length_a   1.000
_cell.length_b   1.000
_cell.length_c   1.000
_cell.angle_alpha   90.00
_cell.angle_beta   90.00
_cell.angle_gamma   90.00
#
_symmetry.space_group_name_H-M   'P 1'
#
loop_
_entity.id
_entity.type
_entity.pdbx_description
1 polymer ?
#
loop_
_entity_poly.entity_id
_entity_poly.type
_entity_poly.pdbx_seq_one_letter_code
_entity_poly.pdbx_strand_id
1 'polypeptide(L)'
;MGKLYVFDHPLIQHKITYIRDKNTGTKDFRELVDEVASLMAFEITRDLPLKDIEIETPVSKATTKVIAGKKLGLIPILRAGLGMVDGILK
;
A
#
# COMPACT_ATOMS: atom_id res chain seq x y z
N MET A 1 -6.79 12.41 21.21
CA MET A 1 -7.16 11.06 20.70
C MET A 1 -6.68 10.97 19.26
N GLY A 2 -6.02 9.88 18.85
CA GLY A 2 -5.61 9.71 17.45
C GLY A 2 -6.81 9.48 16.52
N LYS A 3 -6.64 9.73 15.22
CA LYS A 3 -7.62 9.33 14.20
C LYS A 3 -7.43 7.86 13.85
N LEU A 4 -8.50 7.08 13.83
CA LEU A 4 -8.52 5.69 13.38
C LEU A 4 -9.19 5.62 12.01
N TYR A 5 -8.52 5.00 11.05
CA TYR A 5 -9.07 4.68 9.74
C TYR A 5 -9.19 3.16 9.62
N VAL A 6 -10.39 2.67 9.34
CA VAL A 6 -10.65 1.24 9.14
C VAL A 6 -10.86 1.03 7.64
N PHE A 7 -9.99 0.23 7.01
CA PHE A 7 -10.13 -0.12 5.60
C PHE A 7 -11.07 -1.32 5.45
N ASP A 8 -12.28 -1.08 4.95
CA ASP A 8 -13.37 -2.06 4.82
C ASP A 8 -13.53 -2.62 3.40
N HIS A 9 -12.49 -2.47 2.56
CA HIS A 9 -12.48 -3.02 1.21
C HIS A 9 -12.71 -4.55 1.21
N PRO A 10 -13.62 -5.10 0.37
CA PRO A 10 -13.98 -6.52 0.41
C PRO A 10 -12.80 -7.48 0.28
N LEU A 11 -11.81 -7.16 -0.57
CA LEU A 11 -10.61 -7.99 -0.72
C LEU A 11 -9.75 -8.02 0.56
N ILE A 12 -9.68 -6.93 1.32
CA ILE A 12 -8.94 -6.90 2.60
C ILE A 12 -9.66 -7.80 3.60
N GLN A 13 -10.99 -7.67 3.71
CA GLN A 13 -11.80 -8.50 4.61
C GLN A 13 -11.70 -9.99 4.26
N HIS A 14 -11.77 -10.32 2.97
CA HIS A 14 -11.60 -11.68 2.47
C HIS A 14 -10.23 -12.26 2.83
N LYS A 15 -9.14 -11.55 2.55
CA LYS A 15 -7.77 -12.03 2.84
C LYS A 15 -7.50 -12.13 4.35
N ILE A 16 -8.00 -11.18 5.14
CA ILE A 16 -7.91 -11.22 6.61
C ILE A 16 -8.59 -12.47 7.18
N THR A 17 -9.66 -12.96 6.54
CA THR A 17 -10.31 -14.21 6.96
C THR A 17 -9.34 -15.39 6.89
N TYR A 18 -8.60 -15.55 5.79
CA TYR A 18 -7.61 -16.62 5.65
C TYR A 18 -6.36 -16.42 6.50
N ILE A 19 -5.93 -15.17 6.72
CA ILE A 19 -4.84 -14.85 7.67
C ILE A 19 -5.18 -15.33 9.08
N ARG A 20 -6.47 -15.29 9.46
CA ARG A 20 -6.97 -15.70 10.78
C ARG A 20 -7.24 -17.21 10.87
N ASP A 21 -7.36 -17.92 9.76
CA ASP A 21 -7.62 -19.35 9.78
C ASP A 21 -6.37 -20.11 10.30
N LYS A 22 -6.56 -20.92 11.34
CA LYS A 22 -5.50 -21.74 11.95
C LYS A 22 -4.93 -22.79 10.99
N ASN A 23 -5.66 -23.12 9.93
CA ASN A 23 -5.23 -24.11 8.93
C ASN A 23 -4.38 -23.49 7.82
N THR A 24 -4.26 -22.16 7.75
CA THR A 24 -3.46 -21.47 6.74
C THR A 24 -1.97 -21.72 6.97
N GLY A 25 -1.30 -22.24 5.94
CA GLY A 25 0.13 -22.55 6.01
C GLY A 25 1.00 -21.30 6.12
N THR A 26 2.25 -21.47 6.57
CA THR A 26 3.19 -20.35 6.75
C THR A 26 3.59 -19.65 5.45
N LYS A 27 3.49 -20.33 4.31
CA LYS A 27 3.72 -19.72 2.99
C LYS A 27 2.57 -18.78 2.65
N ASP A 28 1.37 -19.32 2.60
CA ASP A 28 0.14 -18.59 2.25
C ASP A 28 -0.11 -17.42 3.20
N PHE A 29 0.16 -17.59 4.51
CA PHE A 29 0.08 -16.49 5.47
C PHE A 29 0.97 -15.30 5.09
N ARG A 30 2.22 -15.55 4.67
CA ARG A 30 3.14 -14.48 4.26
C ARG A 30 2.67 -13.79 2.99
N GLU A 31 2.21 -14.57 2.00
CA GLU A 31 1.68 -14.04 0.74
C GLU A 31 0.43 -13.18 0.98
N LEU A 32 -0.49 -13.64 1.84
CA LEU A 32 -1.69 -12.88 2.19
C LEU A 32 -1.38 -11.58 2.94
N VAL A 33 -0.40 -11.59 3.85
CA VAL A 33 0.02 -10.38 4.57
C VAL A 33 0.65 -9.37 3.61
N ASP A 34 1.47 -9.84 2.67
CA ASP A 34 2.06 -9.01 1.61
C ASP A 34 0.97 -8.36 0.75
N GLU A 35 -0.01 -9.13 0.30
CA GLU A 35 -1.14 -8.63 -0.51
C GLU A 35 -2.01 -7.62 0.26
N VAL A 36 -2.31 -7.89 1.53
CA VAL A 36 -3.06 -6.95 2.37
C VAL A 36 -2.27 -5.66 2.56
N ALA A 37 -0.95 -5.74 2.75
CA ALA A 37 -0.10 -4.58 2.88
C ALA A 37 -0.12 -3.70 1.61
N SER A 38 -0.09 -4.30 0.42
CA SER A 38 -0.24 -3.56 -0.85
C SER A 38 -1.59 -2.85 -0.96
N LEU A 39 -2.68 -3.52 -0.60
CA LEU A 39 -4.02 -2.92 -0.63
C LEU A 39 -4.14 -1.75 0.37
N MET A 40 -3.57 -1.90 1.56
CA MET A 40 -3.53 -0.83 2.56
C MET A 40 -2.64 0.35 2.11
N ALA A 41 -1.53 0.07 1.42
CA ALA A 41 -0.64 1.09 0.87
C ALA A 41 -1.37 1.97 -0.15
N PHE A 42 -2.21 1.36 -1.00
CA PHE A 42 -3.01 2.10 -1.95
C PHE A 42 -4.01 3.04 -1.27
N GLU A 43 -4.69 2.57 -0.20
CA GLU A 43 -5.63 3.42 0.53
C GLU A 43 -4.94 4.55 1.31
N ILE A 44 -3.80 4.28 1.97
CA ILE A 44 -3.11 5.29 2.77
C ILE A 44 -2.42 6.37 1.93
N THR A 45 -2.10 6.08 0.67
CA THR A 45 -1.47 7.03 -0.25
C THR A 45 -2.45 7.88 -1.07
N ARG A 46 -3.77 7.70 -0.84
CA ARG A 46 -4.84 8.40 -1.55
C ARG A 46 -4.74 9.92 -1.49
N ASP A 47 -4.31 10.46 -0.36
CA ASP A 47 -4.26 11.91 -0.10
C ASP A 47 -2.87 12.53 -0.36
N LEU A 48 -1.97 11.81 -1.05
CA LEU A 48 -0.65 12.37 -1.37
C LEU A 48 -0.78 13.62 -2.24
N PRO A 49 -0.07 14.71 -1.90
CA PRO A 49 -0.13 15.95 -2.66
C PRO A 49 0.45 15.74 -4.07
N LEU A 50 -0.13 16.43 -5.05
CA LEU A 50 0.31 16.39 -6.45
C LEU A 50 0.84 17.76 -6.88
N LYS A 51 1.79 17.77 -7.81
CA LYS A 51 2.27 18.97 -8.50
C LYS A 51 2.13 18.81 -10.01
N ASP A 52 1.82 19.91 -10.68
CA ASP A 52 1.73 19.95 -12.13
C ASP A 52 3.14 20.11 -12.73
N ILE A 53 3.42 19.36 -13.80
CA ILE A 53 4.64 19.43 -14.59
C ILE A 53 4.30 19.41 -16.07
N GLU A 54 5.09 20.09 -16.89
CA GLU A 54 5.02 19.91 -18.35
C GLU A 54 5.89 18.74 -18.79
N ILE A 55 5.32 17.86 -19.60
CA ILE A 55 6.05 16.78 -20.28
C ILE A 55 5.77 16.80 -21.78
N GLU A 56 6.63 16.17 -22.56
CA GLU A 56 6.42 15.93 -23.98
C GLU A 56 5.91 14.51 -24.20
N THR A 57 4.69 14.37 -24.71
CA THR A 57 4.14 13.08 -25.15
C THR A 57 4.51 12.82 -26.61
N PRO A 58 4.34 11.59 -27.14
CA PRO A 58 4.60 11.31 -28.56
C PRO A 58 3.80 12.17 -29.55
N VAL A 59 2.75 12.88 -29.09
CA VAL A 59 1.89 13.71 -29.94
C VAL A 59 2.13 15.21 -29.69
N SER A 60 2.24 15.65 -28.43
CA SER A 60 2.40 17.06 -28.07
C SER A 60 2.80 17.27 -26.59
N LYS A 61 3.10 18.52 -26.23
CA LYS A 61 3.30 18.93 -24.82
C LYS A 61 2.01 18.82 -24.02
N ALA A 62 2.09 18.30 -22.81
CA ALA A 62 0.96 18.14 -21.91
C ALA A 62 1.34 18.48 -20.46
N THR A 63 0.41 19.12 -19.74
CA THR A 63 0.51 19.30 -18.29
C THR A 63 0.01 18.04 -17.60
N THR A 64 0.86 17.40 -16.80
CA THR A 64 0.55 16.16 -16.05
C THR A 64 0.85 16.32 -14.57
N LYS A 65 0.34 15.39 -13.75
CA LYS A 65 0.51 15.41 -12.30
C LYS A 65 1.54 14.38 -11.85
N VAL A 66 2.39 14.76 -10.91
CA VAL A 66 3.32 13.87 -10.22
C VAL A 66 3.21 14.06 -8.71
N ILE A 67 3.55 13.03 -7.93
CA ILE A 67 3.58 13.11 -6.46
C ILE A 67 4.54 14.23 -6.04
N ALA A 68 4.03 15.14 -5.20
CA ALA A 68 4.78 16.24 -4.64
C ALA A 68 5.46 15.82 -3.31
N GLY A 69 6.53 16.52 -2.96
CA GLY A 69 7.22 16.34 -1.68
C GLY A 69 8.47 15.47 -1.73
N LYS A 70 8.94 15.05 -0.55
CA LYS A 70 10.16 14.27 -0.34
C LYS A 70 9.84 12.77 -0.24
N LYS A 71 10.90 11.95 -0.33
CA LYS A 71 10.83 10.49 -0.23
C LYS A 71 10.11 10.06 1.06
N LEU A 72 9.22 9.09 0.93
CA LEU A 72 8.55 8.43 2.06
C LEU A 72 9.52 7.49 2.77
N GLY A 73 9.42 7.40 4.10
CA GLY A 73 10.18 6.47 4.92
C GLY A 73 9.29 5.34 5.43
N LEU A 74 9.73 4.10 5.26
CA LEU A 74 9.03 2.92 5.77
C LEU A 74 9.85 2.30 6.91
N ILE A 75 9.26 2.18 8.09
CA ILE A 75 9.94 1.73 9.30
C ILE A 75 9.22 0.48 9.85
N PRO A 76 9.68 -0.74 9.51
CA PRO A 76 9.11 -1.96 10.05
C PRO A 76 9.58 -2.24 11.48
N ILE A 77 8.67 -2.75 12.32
CA ILE A 77 9.02 -3.26 13.66
C ILE A 77 9.40 -4.74 13.55
N LEU A 78 10.61 -5.08 13.99
CA LEU A 78 11.16 -6.42 13.82
C LEU A 78 10.49 -7.45 14.73
N ARG A 79 10.31 -8.71 14.28
CA ARG A 79 10.60 -9.26 12.93
C ARG A 79 9.37 -9.25 12.01
N ALA A 80 8.17 -9.31 12.58
CA ALA A 80 6.94 -9.52 11.82
C ALA A 80 6.62 -8.38 10.84
N GLY A 81 7.04 -7.14 11.14
CA GLY A 81 6.81 -5.99 10.27
C GLY A 81 7.49 -6.12 8.90
N LEU A 82 8.51 -6.96 8.75
CA LEU A 82 9.16 -7.21 7.46
C LEU A 82 8.20 -7.82 6.43
N GLY A 83 7.21 -8.60 6.86
CA GLY A 83 6.26 -9.23 5.95
C GLY A 83 5.31 -8.25 5.23
N MET A 84 5.25 -6.99 5.67
CA MET A 84 4.43 -5.95 5.05
C MET A 84 5.25 -4.98 4.19
N VAL A 85 6.59 -5.01 4.32
CA VAL A 85 7.47 -4.04 3.66
C VAL A 85 7.44 -4.24 2.16
N ASP A 86 7.59 -5.48 1.72
CA ASP A 86 7.60 -5.83 0.31
C ASP A 86 6.28 -5.43 -0.37
N GLY A 87 5.14 -5.65 0.31
CA GLY A 87 3.82 -5.29 -0.19
C GLY A 87 3.63 -3.78 -0.35
N ILE A 88 4.23 -2.95 0.51
CA ILE A 88 4.15 -1.48 0.42
C ILE A 88 5.11 -0.93 -0.65
N LEU A 89 6.21 -1.64 -0.93
CA LEU A 89 7.22 -1.21 -1.90
C LEU A 89 6.92 -1.62 -3.36
N LYS A 90 5.98 -2.54 -3.57
CA LYS A 90 5.47 -2.91 -4.90
C LYS A 90 4.63 -1.79 -5.50
#